data_AF-A0A9X0LBI3-F1
#
_entry.id   AF-A0A9X0LBI3-F1
#
_cell.length_a   1.000
_cell.length_b   1.000
_cell.length_c   1.000
_cell.angle_alpha   90.00
_cell.angle_beta   90.00
_cell.angle_gamma   90.00
#
_symmetry.space_group_name_H-M   'P 1'
#
loop_
_entity.id
_entity.type
_entity.pdbx_description
1 polymer ?
#
loop_
_entity_poly.entity_id
_entity_poly.type
_entity_poly.pdbx_seq_one_letter_code
_entity_poly.pdbx_strand_id
1 'polypeptide(L)'
;MLNRFVEAPWQRHDRVVVEAAEGRWFPDEIGRNEGEIAFLEQLRREASGWDVDGLSPEDDTSSQVWLAPLYVDVDVPGLTIRRRTLQVGYWTNGPFGQALHGVWGDDYLLDDHDGNDPENLTVVGVRASHENYAQWAAAWLLRQLKRPVVREEWLTGDRVAAATWRLDDTGRVLARHGNGFRRLMRRRADRVVTVR
;
A
#
# COMPACT_ATOMS: atom_id res chain seq x y z
N MET A 1 -65.03 30.04 -8.82
CA MET A 1 -64.90 28.65 -8.36
C MET A 1 -63.46 28.22 -8.56
N LEU A 2 -62.75 27.96 -7.47
CA LEU A 2 -61.37 27.47 -7.49
C LEU A 2 -61.32 26.03 -8.00
N ASN A 3 -60.40 25.72 -8.91
CA ASN A 3 -59.94 24.35 -9.12
C ASN A 3 -58.42 24.31 -8.93
N ARG A 4 -58.01 23.76 -7.79
CA ARG A 4 -56.64 23.33 -7.49
C ARG A 4 -56.34 22.11 -8.36
N PHE A 5 -55.21 22.12 -9.05
CA PHE A 5 -54.50 20.89 -9.39
C PHE A 5 -53.07 20.98 -8.87
N VAL A 6 -52.66 19.85 -8.32
CA VAL A 6 -51.54 19.63 -7.43
C VAL A 6 -50.28 19.43 -8.26
N GLU A 7 -49.25 20.23 -8.00
CA GLU A 7 -47.88 19.95 -8.44
C GLU A 7 -47.32 18.78 -7.61
N ALA A 8 -46.95 17.69 -8.27
CA ALA A 8 -46.11 16.64 -7.68
C ALA A 8 -44.68 16.82 -8.20
N PRO A 9 -43.70 17.10 -7.32
CA PRO A 9 -42.29 17.13 -7.69
C PRO A 9 -41.69 15.71 -7.62
N TRP A 10 -40.47 15.55 -8.13
CA TRP A 10 -39.58 14.39 -7.94
C TRP A 10 -39.70 13.22 -8.94
N GLN A 11 -39.19 13.43 -10.15
CA GLN A 11 -38.32 12.42 -10.77
C GLN A 11 -36.93 13.04 -10.94
N ARG A 12 -36.15 13.02 -9.85
CA ARG A 12 -34.69 13.08 -9.96
C ARG A 12 -34.29 11.77 -10.61
N HIS A 13 -33.99 11.81 -11.90
CA HIS A 13 -33.20 10.75 -12.50
C HIS A 13 -31.89 10.68 -11.73
N ASP A 14 -31.59 9.47 -11.29
CA ASP A 14 -30.44 9.13 -10.50
C ASP A 14 -29.16 9.72 -11.11
N ARG A 15 -28.39 10.26 -10.18
CA ARG A 15 -27.00 10.68 -10.32
C ARG A 15 -26.27 9.59 -11.11
N VAL A 16 -25.82 9.92 -12.32
CA VAL A 16 -24.81 9.13 -13.02
C VAL A 16 -23.65 8.98 -12.06
N VAL A 17 -23.44 7.75 -11.60
CA VAL A 17 -22.26 7.36 -10.83
C VAL A 17 -21.07 7.62 -11.75
N VAL A 18 -20.15 8.41 -11.20
CA VAL A 18 -18.93 8.90 -11.85
C VAL A 18 -18.16 7.71 -12.43
N GLU A 19 -17.91 7.72 -13.75
CA GLU A 19 -16.89 6.88 -14.35
C GLU A 19 -15.57 7.13 -13.62
N ALA A 20 -15.08 6.14 -12.87
CA ALA A 20 -13.71 6.14 -12.41
C ALA A 20 -12.83 6.22 -13.67
N ALA A 21 -12.01 7.26 -13.77
CA ALA A 21 -10.96 7.29 -14.76
C ALA A 21 -10.10 6.03 -14.54
N GLU A 22 -10.00 5.16 -15.54
CA GLU A 22 -9.22 3.92 -15.49
C GLU A 22 -7.73 4.26 -15.40
N GLY A 23 -7.24 4.52 -14.18
CA GLY A 23 -5.82 4.73 -13.92
C GLY A 23 -5.02 3.45 -14.15
N ARG A 24 -3.83 3.57 -14.73
CA ARG A 24 -2.93 2.44 -14.98
C ARG A 24 -2.17 2.05 -13.70
N TRP A 25 -2.51 0.89 -13.14
CA TRP A 25 -1.73 0.27 -12.05
C TRP A 25 -0.32 -0.13 -12.49
N PHE A 26 0.67 0.11 -11.62
CA PHE A 26 2.09 -0.16 -11.82
C PHE A 26 2.54 0.29 -13.20
N PRO A 27 2.51 1.61 -13.48
CA PRO A 27 2.75 2.13 -14.81
C PRO A 27 4.20 1.90 -15.28
N ASP A 28 4.40 2.17 -16.56
CA ASP A 28 5.71 2.42 -17.20
C ASP A 28 6.58 1.24 -17.65
N GLU A 29 6.36 0.00 -17.22
CA GLU A 29 7.30 -1.08 -17.58
C GLU A 29 6.68 -2.44 -17.93
N ILE A 30 7.19 -3.10 -18.96
CA ILE A 30 6.59 -4.32 -19.53
C ILE A 30 7.17 -5.60 -18.89
N GLY A 31 8.36 -5.54 -18.27
CA GLY A 31 9.10 -6.70 -17.77
C GLY A 31 10.25 -7.08 -18.71
N ARG A 32 11.32 -7.68 -18.19
CA ARG A 32 12.52 -8.02 -18.98
C ARG A 32 12.44 -9.35 -19.72
N ASN A 33 11.57 -10.23 -19.24
CA ASN A 33 11.39 -11.58 -19.77
C ASN A 33 9.93 -12.01 -19.61
N GLU A 34 9.56 -13.11 -20.25
CA GLU A 34 8.19 -13.64 -20.26
C GLU A 34 7.61 -13.83 -18.84
N GLY A 35 8.44 -14.21 -17.87
CA GLY A 35 7.99 -14.42 -16.50
C GLY A 35 7.70 -13.12 -15.74
N GLU A 36 8.47 -12.07 -15.98
CA GLU A 36 8.20 -10.74 -15.43
C GLU A 36 7.00 -10.08 -16.11
N ILE A 37 6.86 -10.26 -17.42
CA ILE A 37 5.69 -9.79 -18.19
C ILE A 37 4.43 -10.42 -17.63
N ALA A 38 4.39 -11.74 -17.52
CA ALA A 38 3.24 -12.47 -16.97
C ALA A 38 2.92 -12.06 -15.53
N PHE A 39 3.95 -11.87 -14.70
CA PHE A 39 3.79 -11.40 -13.33
C PHE A 39 3.16 -9.99 -13.28
N LEU A 40 3.69 -9.02 -14.03
CA LEU A 40 3.19 -7.64 -14.01
C LEU A 40 1.79 -7.54 -14.61
N GLU A 41 1.50 -8.24 -15.71
CA GLU A 41 0.16 -8.27 -16.28
C GLU A 41 -0.86 -8.82 -15.29
N GLN A 42 -0.54 -9.93 -14.61
CA GLN A 42 -1.45 -10.48 -13.62
C GLN A 42 -1.58 -9.56 -12.40
N LEU A 43 -0.49 -8.98 -11.90
CA LEU A 43 -0.52 -8.05 -10.78
C LEU A 43 -1.44 -6.85 -11.07
N ARG A 44 -1.36 -6.29 -12.28
CA ARG A 44 -2.23 -5.19 -12.73
C ARG A 44 -3.70 -5.60 -12.81
N ARG A 45 -3.99 -6.83 -13.26
CA ARG A 45 -5.36 -7.37 -13.29
C ARG A 45 -5.94 -7.57 -11.89
N GLU A 46 -5.13 -8.01 -10.93
CA GLU A 46 -5.57 -8.13 -9.54
C GLU A 46 -5.77 -6.74 -8.90
N ALA A 47 -4.88 -5.79 -9.21
CA ALA A 47 -4.92 -4.44 -8.66
C ALA A 47 -6.08 -3.59 -9.20
N SER A 48 -6.58 -3.85 -10.41
CA SER A 48 -7.75 -3.15 -10.95
C SER A 48 -9.03 -3.35 -10.12
N GLY A 49 -9.08 -4.41 -9.31
CA GLY A 49 -10.17 -4.67 -8.36
C GLY A 49 -9.95 -4.09 -6.96
N TRP A 50 -8.86 -3.34 -6.72
CA TRP A 50 -8.58 -2.76 -5.41
C TRP A 50 -9.51 -1.58 -5.13
N ASP A 51 -10.19 -1.68 -3.98
CA ASP A 51 -10.98 -0.60 -3.40
C ASP A 51 -10.28 -0.15 -2.11
N VAL A 52 -9.54 0.95 -2.22
CA VAL A 52 -8.69 1.52 -1.18
C VAL A 52 -8.81 3.04 -1.22
N ASP A 53 -9.32 3.62 -0.13
CA ASP A 53 -9.48 5.07 -0.01
C ASP A 53 -8.15 5.82 -0.15
N GLY A 54 -8.15 6.80 -1.06
CA GLY A 54 -7.03 7.71 -1.28
C GLY A 54 -5.83 7.11 -2.01
N LEU A 55 -5.93 5.89 -2.54
CA LEU A 55 -4.89 5.28 -3.37
C LEU A 55 -5.13 5.57 -4.86
N SER A 56 -4.18 6.24 -5.50
CA SER A 56 -4.15 6.50 -6.94
C SER A 56 -3.35 5.40 -7.66
N PRO A 57 -3.93 4.72 -8.67
CA PRO A 57 -3.20 3.71 -9.45
C PRO A 57 -1.90 4.23 -10.06
N GLU A 58 -1.90 5.45 -10.57
CA GLU A 58 -0.76 6.01 -11.31
C GLU A 58 0.22 6.76 -10.41
N ASP A 59 -0.28 7.47 -9.40
CA ASP A 59 0.58 8.32 -8.56
C ASP A 59 1.21 7.54 -7.41
N ASP A 60 0.55 6.50 -6.91
CA ASP A 60 0.97 5.79 -5.70
C ASP A 60 1.53 4.39 -5.99
N THR A 61 1.66 3.97 -7.25
CA THR A 61 2.28 2.68 -7.58
C THR A 61 3.37 2.81 -8.61
N SER A 62 4.42 1.99 -8.49
CA SER A 62 5.51 1.97 -9.47
C SER A 62 6.05 0.55 -9.69
N SER A 63 6.64 0.33 -10.86
CA SER A 63 7.45 -0.86 -11.16
C SER A 63 8.84 -0.44 -11.63
N GLN A 64 9.85 -1.24 -11.27
CA GLN A 64 11.26 -1.06 -11.65
C GLN A 64 11.85 -2.40 -12.09
N VAL A 65 11.95 -2.59 -13.41
CA VAL A 65 12.37 -3.80 -14.13
C VAL A 65 13.87 -3.78 -14.36
N TRP A 66 14.53 -2.62 -14.30
CA TRP A 66 15.97 -2.51 -14.47
C TRP A 66 16.75 -3.04 -13.26
N LEU A 67 16.08 -3.27 -12.14
CA LEU A 67 16.62 -3.89 -10.92
C LEU A 67 16.48 -5.42 -10.97
N ALA A 68 17.38 -6.15 -10.32
CA ALA A 68 17.22 -7.58 -10.05
C ALA A 68 17.11 -7.78 -8.54
N PRO A 69 15.93 -8.10 -7.97
CA PRO A 69 14.70 -8.59 -8.63
C PRO A 69 13.88 -7.53 -9.39
N LEU A 70 12.89 -7.97 -10.19
CA LEU A 70 11.78 -7.08 -10.57
C LEU A 70 11.20 -6.50 -9.28
N TYR A 71 11.13 -5.18 -9.21
CA TYR A 71 10.66 -4.48 -8.04
C TYR A 71 9.35 -3.75 -8.34
N VAL A 72 8.41 -3.80 -7.42
CA VAL A 72 7.22 -2.96 -7.43
C VAL A 72 7.03 -2.34 -6.05
N ASP A 73 6.53 -1.12 -6.01
CA ASP A 73 6.15 -0.49 -4.76
C ASP A 73 4.80 0.22 -4.83
N VAL A 74 4.22 0.39 -3.63
CA VAL A 74 2.98 1.09 -3.41
C VAL A 74 3.20 2.08 -2.27
N ASP A 75 3.06 3.37 -2.56
CA ASP A 75 2.98 4.42 -1.55
C ASP A 75 1.69 4.23 -0.74
N VAL A 76 1.79 4.31 0.58
CA VAL A 76 0.64 4.06 1.46
C VAL A 76 -0.03 5.37 1.84
N PRO A 77 -1.29 5.62 1.40
CA PRO A 77 -2.05 6.80 1.81
C PRO A 77 -2.01 7.04 3.32
N GLY A 78 -1.73 8.28 3.72
CA GLY A 78 -1.62 8.70 5.12
C GLY A 78 -0.23 8.51 5.75
N LEU A 79 0.72 7.87 5.06
CA LEU A 79 2.10 7.63 5.50
C LEU A 79 3.15 8.43 4.73
N THR A 80 2.93 9.75 4.59
CA THR A 80 3.76 10.62 3.74
C THR A 80 5.12 11.03 4.33
N ILE A 81 5.45 10.60 5.55
CA ILE A 81 6.75 10.90 6.16
C ILE A 81 7.77 9.86 5.72
N ARG A 82 8.76 10.31 4.93
CA ARG A 82 9.88 9.52 4.39
C ARG A 82 9.37 8.26 3.69
N ARG A 83 8.92 8.39 2.44
CA ARG A 83 8.47 7.33 1.50
C ARG A 83 8.37 5.95 2.16
N ARG A 84 7.33 5.74 2.96
CA ARG A 84 7.06 4.42 3.55
C ARG A 84 6.13 3.67 2.62
N THR A 85 6.74 2.77 1.86
CA THR A 85 6.08 2.00 0.82
C THR A 85 5.88 0.56 1.27
N LEU A 86 4.90 -0.09 0.66
CA LEU A 86 4.89 -1.53 0.55
C LEU A 86 5.73 -1.90 -0.66
N GLN A 87 6.77 -2.69 -0.45
CA GLN A 87 7.70 -3.09 -1.48
C GLN A 87 7.55 -4.56 -1.76
N VAL A 88 7.64 -4.95 -3.03
CA VAL A 88 7.66 -6.35 -3.46
C VAL A 88 8.81 -6.57 -4.45
N GLY A 89 9.60 -7.62 -4.20
CA GLY A 89 10.64 -8.10 -5.09
C GLY A 89 10.30 -9.46 -5.66
N TYR A 90 10.33 -9.60 -6.98
CA TYR A 90 10.07 -10.84 -7.69
C TYR A 90 11.29 -11.30 -8.51
N TRP A 91 11.77 -12.50 -8.20
CA TRP A 91 12.85 -13.17 -8.92
C TRP A 91 12.28 -14.25 -9.83
N THR A 92 12.59 -14.16 -11.13
CA THR A 92 12.30 -15.24 -12.10
C THR A 92 13.39 -16.31 -12.09
N ASN A 93 14.62 -15.94 -11.79
CA ASN A 93 15.78 -16.84 -11.66
C ASN A 93 16.86 -16.25 -10.74
N GLY A 94 16.57 -16.15 -9.44
CA GLY A 94 17.50 -15.65 -8.43
C GLY A 94 18.41 -16.72 -7.83
N PRO A 95 19.20 -16.38 -6.79
CA PRO A 95 20.07 -17.32 -6.07
C PRO A 95 19.34 -18.55 -5.51
N PHE A 96 18.02 -18.42 -5.28
CA PHE A 96 17.15 -19.47 -4.78
C PHE A 96 16.10 -19.93 -5.82
N GLY A 97 16.33 -19.61 -7.10
CA GLY A 97 15.37 -19.83 -8.18
C GLY A 97 14.27 -18.77 -8.19
N GLN A 98 13.03 -19.19 -8.44
CA GLN A 98 11.88 -18.30 -8.37
C GLN A 98 11.57 -17.94 -6.91
N ALA A 99 11.44 -16.65 -6.64
CA ALA A 99 11.20 -16.15 -5.29
C ALA A 99 10.37 -14.86 -5.30
N LEU A 100 9.61 -14.65 -4.24
CA LEU A 100 8.83 -13.45 -4.01
C LEU A 100 9.03 -12.98 -2.58
N HIS A 101 9.46 -11.73 -2.44
CA HIS A 101 9.62 -11.06 -1.15
C HIS A 101 8.71 -9.84 -1.09
N GLY A 102 8.23 -9.50 0.10
CA GLY A 102 7.51 -8.25 0.35
C GLY A 102 7.74 -7.74 1.76
N VAL A 103 7.77 -6.42 1.91
CA VAL A 103 8.10 -5.75 3.18
C VAL A 103 7.52 -4.34 3.25
N TRP A 104 7.28 -3.85 4.46
CA TRP A 104 7.16 -2.41 4.74
C TRP A 104 8.54 -1.77 4.67
N GLY A 105 8.87 -1.11 3.56
CA GLY A 105 10.22 -0.57 3.31
C GLY A 105 10.31 0.94 3.41
N ASP A 106 11.42 1.50 2.91
CA ASP A 106 11.62 2.93 2.69
C ASP A 106 12.31 3.27 1.35
N ASP A 107 13.29 4.17 1.38
CA ASP A 107 14.07 4.58 0.21
C ASP A 107 15.06 3.48 -0.21
N TYR A 108 15.32 2.51 0.66
CA TYR A 108 16.15 1.36 0.39
C TYR A 108 15.30 0.15 0.02
N LEU A 109 15.75 -0.57 -1.01
CA LEU A 109 14.97 -1.62 -1.65
C LEU A 109 15.15 -2.94 -0.88
N LEU A 110 14.07 -3.40 -0.26
CA LEU A 110 13.94 -4.68 0.43
C LEU A 110 14.98 -4.93 1.54
N ASP A 111 15.68 -3.90 2.01
CA ASP A 111 16.72 -4.03 3.04
C ASP A 111 16.14 -4.31 4.43
N ASP A 112 14.90 -3.87 4.68
CA ASP A 112 14.11 -4.19 5.87
C ASP A 112 13.54 -5.63 5.85
N HIS A 113 13.78 -6.43 4.80
CA HIS A 113 13.22 -7.77 4.68
C HIS A 113 13.92 -8.80 5.59
N ASP A 114 13.19 -9.32 6.56
CA ASP A 114 13.50 -10.53 7.32
C ASP A 114 12.45 -11.61 7.01
N GLY A 115 12.91 -12.77 6.54
CA GLY A 115 12.04 -13.90 6.18
C GLY A 115 11.36 -14.59 7.38
N ASN A 116 11.72 -14.23 8.61
CA ASN A 116 11.04 -14.69 9.82
C ASN A 116 10.04 -13.66 10.39
N ASP A 117 9.99 -12.44 9.83
CA ASP A 117 9.04 -11.42 10.26
C ASP A 117 7.65 -11.77 9.71
N PRO A 118 6.63 -11.98 10.56
CA PRO A 118 5.29 -12.33 10.10
C PRO A 118 4.62 -11.23 9.26
N GLU A 119 5.15 -10.00 9.30
CA GLU A 119 4.65 -8.90 8.49
C GLU A 119 5.16 -8.95 7.04
N ASN A 120 6.25 -9.67 6.81
CA ASN A 120 6.88 -9.80 5.50
C ASN A 120 6.26 -10.95 4.70
N LEU A 121 6.29 -10.80 3.38
CA LEU A 121 5.98 -11.86 2.44
C LEU A 121 7.28 -12.56 2.06
N THR A 122 7.35 -13.88 2.25
CA THR A 122 8.48 -14.69 1.76
C THR A 122 7.94 -15.96 1.11
N VAL A 123 8.16 -16.10 -0.19
CA VAL A 123 7.85 -17.32 -0.94
C VAL A 123 9.10 -17.75 -1.70
N VAL A 124 9.72 -18.83 -1.22
CA VAL A 124 10.97 -19.38 -1.78
C VAL A 124 10.81 -20.89 -1.90
N GLY A 125 11.34 -21.49 -2.97
CA GLY A 125 11.34 -22.94 -3.17
C GLY A 125 9.98 -23.54 -3.54
N VAL A 126 8.99 -22.70 -3.83
CA VAL A 126 7.66 -23.12 -4.30
C VAL A 126 7.66 -23.19 -5.83
N ARG A 127 7.14 -24.26 -6.40
CA ARG A 127 6.95 -24.37 -7.85
C ARG A 127 5.54 -23.91 -8.20
N ALA A 128 5.41 -22.72 -8.77
CA ALA A 128 4.14 -22.15 -9.21
C ALA A 128 4.33 -21.37 -10.52
N SER A 129 3.23 -20.97 -11.15
CA SER A 129 3.29 -20.08 -12.31
C SER A 129 3.59 -18.64 -11.87
N HIS A 130 4.04 -17.82 -12.81
CA HIS A 130 4.36 -16.41 -12.56
C HIS A 130 3.11 -15.60 -12.13
N GLU A 131 1.95 -15.97 -12.65
CA GLU A 131 0.64 -15.42 -12.30
C GLU A 131 0.25 -15.75 -10.85
N ASN A 132 0.53 -16.97 -10.37
CA ASN A 132 0.29 -17.33 -8.97
C ASN A 132 1.15 -16.49 -8.02
N TYR A 133 2.41 -16.23 -8.37
CA TYR A 133 3.25 -15.31 -7.61
C TYR A 133 2.68 -13.89 -7.60
N ALA A 134 2.17 -13.40 -8.73
CA ALA A 134 1.52 -12.10 -8.81
C ALA A 134 0.25 -12.02 -7.95
N GLN A 135 -0.55 -13.09 -7.92
CA GLN A 135 -1.73 -13.19 -7.04
C GLN A 135 -1.34 -13.15 -5.57
N TRP A 136 -0.29 -13.85 -5.16
CA TRP A 136 0.21 -13.79 -3.78
C TRP A 136 0.74 -12.40 -3.41
N ALA A 137 1.45 -11.75 -4.33
CA ALA A 137 1.90 -10.38 -4.16
C ALA A 137 0.71 -9.43 -3.99
N ALA A 138 -0.27 -9.50 -4.90
CA ALA A 138 -1.45 -8.65 -4.88
C ALA A 138 -2.27 -8.85 -3.60
N ALA A 139 -2.49 -10.10 -3.19
CA ALA A 139 -3.21 -10.42 -1.96
C ALA A 139 -2.48 -9.92 -0.71
N TRP A 140 -1.14 -10.03 -0.66
CA TRP A 140 -0.35 -9.48 0.44
C TRP A 140 -0.41 -7.95 0.45
N LEU A 141 -0.20 -7.28 -0.68
CA LEU A 141 -0.27 -5.83 -0.82
C LEU A 141 -1.64 -5.31 -0.36
N LEU A 142 -2.73 -5.84 -0.91
CA LEU A 142 -4.08 -5.43 -0.55
C LEU A 142 -4.37 -5.66 0.94
N ARG A 143 -3.91 -6.79 1.50
CA ARG A 143 -4.05 -7.05 2.93
C ARG A 143 -3.32 -6.00 3.76
N GLN A 144 -2.06 -5.69 3.45
CA GLN A 144 -1.30 -4.68 4.19
C GLN A 144 -1.89 -3.28 4.04
N LEU A 145 -2.33 -2.92 2.83
CA LEU A 145 -3.06 -1.69 2.57
C LEU A 145 -4.32 -1.61 3.43
N LYS A 146 -5.09 -2.67 3.62
CA LYS A 146 -6.33 -2.60 4.42
C LYS A 146 -6.12 -2.54 5.93
N ARG A 147 -4.87 -2.55 6.43
CA ARG A 147 -4.63 -2.57 7.87
C ARG A 147 -4.71 -1.17 8.49
N PRO A 148 -5.32 -1.05 9.67
CA PRO A 148 -5.42 0.21 10.37
C PRO A 148 -4.06 0.68 10.85
N VAL A 149 -3.80 1.98 10.66
CA VAL A 149 -2.56 2.62 11.08
C VAL A 149 -2.88 3.78 12.00
N VAL A 150 -2.24 3.78 13.17
CA VAL A 150 -2.32 4.89 14.12
C VAL A 150 -1.04 5.70 14.12
N ARG A 151 -1.21 7.01 14.24
CA ARG A 151 -0.15 7.98 14.48
C ARG A 151 -0.21 8.44 15.94
N GLU A 152 0.78 8.01 16.70
CA GLU A 152 1.03 8.45 18.07
C GLU A 152 1.89 9.72 18.03
N GLU A 153 1.46 10.78 18.72
CA GLU A 153 2.14 12.07 18.72
C GLU A 153 2.48 12.56 20.12
N TRP A 154 3.68 13.13 20.25
CA TRP A 154 4.16 13.81 21.45
C TRP A 154 4.34 15.29 21.15
N LEU A 155 3.68 16.14 21.93
CA LEU A 155 3.57 17.57 21.69
C LEU A 155 4.54 18.38 22.54
N THR A 156 4.87 19.59 22.08
CA THR A 156 5.56 20.63 22.84
C THR A 156 4.95 21.96 22.54
N GLY A 157 4.19 22.48 23.51
CA GLY A 157 3.10 23.41 23.20
C GLY A 157 2.17 22.74 22.20
N ASP A 158 1.84 23.46 21.13
CA ASP A 158 0.92 22.98 20.09
C ASP A 158 1.59 22.29 18.91
N ARG A 159 2.91 22.05 18.98
CA ARG A 159 3.70 21.45 17.88
C ARG A 159 4.01 19.98 18.14
N VAL A 160 3.88 19.15 17.11
CA VAL A 160 4.30 17.74 17.14
C VAL A 160 5.83 17.67 17.18
N ALA A 161 6.38 17.30 18.34
CA ALA A 161 7.82 17.18 18.55
C ALA A 161 8.36 15.79 18.18
N ALA A 162 7.54 14.76 18.32
CA ALA A 162 7.85 13.41 17.86
C ALA A 162 6.55 12.71 17.46
N ALA A 163 6.66 11.78 16.52
CA ALA A 163 5.56 10.92 16.13
C ALA A 163 6.02 9.49 15.86
N THR A 164 5.11 8.54 15.98
CA THR A 164 5.31 7.12 15.64
C THR A 164 4.08 6.62 14.90
N TRP A 165 4.31 5.94 13.78
CA TRP A 165 3.26 5.26 13.03
C TRP A 165 3.34 3.79 13.32
N ARG A 166 2.19 3.19 13.54
CA ARG A 166 2.09 1.83 14.03
C ARG A 166 0.87 1.14 13.45
N LEU A 167 1.00 -0.14 13.12
CA LEU A 167 -0.14 -1.00 12.85
C LEU A 167 -0.94 -1.18 14.14
N ASP A 168 -2.23 -0.87 14.12
CA ASP A 168 -3.07 -0.90 15.32
C ASP A 168 -3.29 -2.34 15.82
N ASP A 169 -3.31 -3.30 14.89
CA ASP A 169 -3.60 -4.71 15.16
C ASP A 169 -2.42 -5.48 15.79
N THR A 170 -1.18 -5.25 15.32
CA THR A 170 0.02 -5.98 15.81
C THR A 170 0.95 -5.11 16.64
N GLY A 171 0.73 -3.80 16.63
CA GLY A 171 1.59 -2.85 17.30
C GLY A 171 2.96 -2.66 16.64
N ARG A 172 3.16 -3.20 15.42
CA ARG A 172 4.39 -3.03 14.63
C ARG A 172 4.62 -1.57 14.31
N VAL A 173 5.81 -1.06 14.63
CA VAL A 173 6.20 0.30 14.28
C VAL A 173 6.64 0.35 12.83
N LEU A 174 6.00 1.22 12.05
CA LEU A 174 6.28 1.45 10.63
C LEU A 174 7.26 2.61 10.43
N ALA A 175 7.09 3.69 11.19
CA ALA A 175 7.91 4.88 11.06
C ALA A 175 8.03 5.64 12.37
N ARG A 176 9.10 6.43 12.48
CA ARG A 176 9.32 7.35 13.59
C ARG A 176 9.81 8.69 13.06
N HIS A 177 9.30 9.78 13.63
CA HIS A 177 9.75 11.13 13.36
C HIS A 177 10.13 11.85 14.66
N GLY A 178 11.11 12.74 14.60
CA GLY A 178 11.52 13.59 15.71
C GLY A 178 12.31 12.89 16.82
N ASN A 179 12.54 13.63 17.91
CA ASN A 179 13.50 13.28 18.95
C ASN A 179 13.06 12.09 19.83
N GLY A 180 13.85 11.01 19.82
CA GLY A 180 13.59 9.79 20.59
C GLY A 180 13.65 9.94 22.11
N PHE A 181 14.38 10.92 22.64
CA PHE A 181 14.48 11.17 24.07
C PHE A 181 13.12 11.51 24.70
N ARG A 182 12.26 12.21 23.96
CA ARG A 182 10.92 12.55 24.44
C ARG A 182 9.98 11.35 24.50
N ARG A 183 10.09 10.43 23.55
CA ARG A 183 9.35 9.15 23.57
C ARG A 183 9.73 8.34 24.80
N LEU A 184 11.03 8.28 25.12
CA LEU A 184 11.55 7.59 26.30
C LEU A 184 11.08 8.22 27.63
N MET A 185 11.10 9.56 27.72
CA MET A 185 10.74 10.28 28.94
C MET A 185 9.24 10.31 29.23
N ARG A 186 8.38 10.47 28.21
CA ARG A 186 6.93 10.62 28.43
C ARG A 186 6.15 9.31 28.38
N ARG A 187 6.71 8.24 27.80
CA ARG A 187 6.13 6.89 27.60
C ARG A 187 4.77 6.80 26.89
N ARG A 188 3.78 7.63 27.23
CA ARG A 188 2.46 7.72 26.57
C ARG A 188 2.42 8.89 25.60
N ALA A 189 1.75 8.71 24.46
CA ALA A 189 1.50 9.77 23.50
C ALA A 189 0.48 10.79 24.05
N ASP A 190 0.65 12.06 23.66
CA ASP A 190 -0.27 13.14 24.01
C ASP A 190 -1.53 13.09 23.12
N ARG A 191 -1.38 12.66 21.87
CA ARG A 191 -2.47 12.47 20.90
C ARG A 191 -2.27 11.18 20.12
N VAL A 192 -3.37 10.49 19.81
CA VAL A 192 -3.39 9.33 18.88
C VAL A 192 -4.43 9.63 17.81
N VAL A 193 -4.03 9.49 16.55
CA VAL A 193 -4.88 9.75 15.39
C VAL A 193 -4.86 8.53 14.49
N THR A 194 -6.02 8.01 14.12
CA THR A 194 -6.13 7.02 13.03
C THR A 194 -5.82 7.73 11.73
N VAL A 195 -4.76 7.30 11.05
CA VAL A 195 -4.40 7.83 9.73
C VAL A 195 -5.00 6.99 8.61
N ARG A 196 -5.40 5.77 8.94
CA ARG A 196 -6.03 4.79 8.07
C ARG A 196 -6.75 3.73 8.88
#